data_AF-A0A9E2EZB0-F1
#
_entry.id   AF-A0A9E2EZB0-F1
#
_cell.length_a   1.000
_cell.length_b   1.000
_cell.length_c   1.000
_cell.angle_alpha   90.00
_cell.angle_beta   90.00
_cell.angle_gamma   90.00
#
_symmetry.space_group_name_H-M   'P 1'
#
loop_
_entity.id
_entity.type
_entity.pdbx_description
1 polymer ?
#
loop_
_entity_poly.entity_id
_entity_poly.type
_entity_poly.pdbx_seq_one_letter_code
_entity_poly.pdbx_strand_id
1 'polypeptide(L)'
;MPKSAPHLLSQKPDLADEERLLKLFWNRAELKKEFAKLRREGENLKEKLQQQEGATLRAQQRLEQLEGMLADPLQAANASVFYQLRGVWASCKRKLVRLSKDLTVHQSDREQQAQVAKHQATLRASAHVIERQIETAQQRENELIEELRQLHERHAQMRGFWNFFKRRTLLAEVAKLETDLQVSQTHTERCRAAKAEKLAEQGPQFEGLSVAGRRKINMALIAIAQEMFIHFSQRNISVLAREASVRQVTDVNYGNIEVCRELNVMIAKCMRSLPVGDELVVSVRRRAQYLEKQAAYRMETDTVPVAGSFSNIQLKLEDGSVTLGRKSVPVNVLAEEYWDIYTVLQT
;
A
#
# COMPACT_ATOMS: atom_id res chain seq x y z
N MET A 1 -54.68 74.36 -29.21
CA MET A 1 -53.45 74.71 -29.96
C MET A 1 -52.26 74.56 -29.01
N PRO A 2 -51.14 73.99 -29.48
CA PRO A 2 -50.26 73.09 -28.73
C PRO A 2 -48.97 73.76 -28.25
N LYS A 3 -48.24 73.12 -27.32
CA LYS A 3 -46.76 73.16 -27.30
C LYS A 3 -46.18 71.94 -26.58
N SER A 4 -45.43 71.22 -27.39
CA SER A 4 -44.78 69.94 -27.20
C SER A 4 -43.82 69.90 -26.03
N ALA A 5 -43.91 68.86 -25.20
CA ALA A 5 -42.83 68.42 -24.33
C ALA A 5 -41.82 67.59 -25.17
N PRO A 6 -40.51 67.78 -25.00
CA PRO A 6 -39.52 67.07 -25.78
C PRO A 6 -39.40 65.61 -25.31
N HIS A 7 -39.44 64.69 -26.28
CA HIS A 7 -38.97 63.32 -26.12
C HIS A 7 -37.52 63.33 -25.62
N LEU A 8 -37.31 63.11 -24.33
CA LEU A 8 -36.09 62.45 -23.87
C LEU A 8 -36.21 61.00 -24.35
N LEU A 9 -35.64 60.75 -25.52
CA LEU A 9 -35.32 59.42 -26.00
C LEU A 9 -34.55 58.70 -24.89
N SER A 10 -35.26 57.86 -24.14
CA SER A 10 -34.66 56.71 -23.49
C SER A 10 -34.15 55.84 -24.63
N GLN A 11 -32.92 56.14 -25.08
CA GLN A 11 -32.14 55.23 -25.90
C GLN A 11 -32.06 53.95 -25.09
N LYS A 12 -32.79 52.92 -25.53
CA LYS A 12 -32.56 51.56 -25.08
C LYS A 12 -31.07 51.29 -25.28
N PRO A 13 -30.35 50.80 -24.27
CA PRO A 13 -28.94 50.51 -24.44
C PRO A 13 -28.81 49.57 -25.64
N ASP A 14 -27.88 49.90 -26.53
CA ASP A 14 -27.58 49.06 -27.68
C ASP A 14 -27.17 47.68 -27.14
N LEU A 15 -27.63 46.58 -27.75
CA LEU A 15 -27.33 45.22 -27.27
C LEU A 15 -25.81 44.99 -27.17
N ALA A 16 -25.04 45.68 -28.01
CA ALA A 16 -23.58 45.73 -27.97
C ALA A 16 -23.02 46.36 -26.68
N ASP A 17 -23.70 47.37 -26.12
CA ASP A 17 -23.30 48.02 -24.86
C ASP A 17 -23.62 47.14 -23.65
N GLU A 18 -24.74 46.39 -23.67
CA GLU A 18 -25.08 45.41 -22.62
C GLU A 18 -24.09 44.24 -22.60
N GLU A 19 -23.72 43.70 -23.77
CA GLU A 19 -22.68 42.65 -23.86
C GLU A 19 -21.31 43.14 -23.39
N ARG A 20 -20.95 44.39 -23.70
CA ARG A 20 -19.70 45.01 -23.25
C ARG A 20 -19.68 45.20 -21.73
N LEU A 21 -20.80 45.59 -21.15
CA LEU A 21 -20.98 45.77 -19.72
C LEU A 21 -20.85 44.42 -18.99
N LEU A 22 -21.50 43.36 -19.50
CA LEU A 22 -21.35 42.00 -18.97
C LEU A 22 -19.90 41.53 -19.01
N LYS A 23 -19.19 41.72 -20.13
CA LYS A 23 -17.76 41.38 -20.24
C LYS A 23 -16.91 42.09 -19.18
N LEU A 24 -17.20 43.37 -18.89
CA LEU A 24 -16.51 44.10 -17.82
C LEU A 24 -16.82 43.56 -16.42
N PHE A 25 -18.05 43.13 -16.15
CA PHE A 25 -18.42 42.50 -14.88
C PHE A 25 -17.76 41.14 -14.69
N TRP A 26 -17.73 40.31 -15.74
CA TRP A 26 -17.01 39.03 -15.74
C TRP A 26 -15.51 39.24 -15.52
N ASN A 27 -14.88 40.14 -16.27
CA ASN A 27 -13.47 40.49 -16.10
C ASN A 27 -13.20 40.99 -14.68
N ARG A 28 -14.07 41.83 -14.11
CA ARG A 28 -13.92 42.33 -12.73
C ARG A 28 -14.08 41.21 -11.70
N ALA A 29 -15.02 40.29 -11.90
CA ALA A 29 -15.24 39.17 -10.99
C ALA A 29 -14.04 38.20 -11.03
N GLU A 30 -13.52 37.91 -12.21
CA GLU A 30 -12.32 37.10 -12.41
C GLU A 30 -11.09 37.77 -11.78
N LEU A 31 -10.88 39.08 -12.01
CA LEU A 31 -9.78 39.83 -11.40
C LEU A 31 -9.87 39.85 -9.87
N LYS A 32 -11.08 39.96 -9.30
CA LYS A 32 -11.28 39.88 -7.84
C LYS A 32 -10.95 38.49 -7.30
N LYS A 33 -11.27 37.43 -8.03
CA LYS A 33 -10.96 36.05 -7.66
C LYS A 33 -9.45 35.82 -7.67
N GLU A 34 -8.76 36.25 -8.72
CA GLU A 34 -7.30 36.18 -8.82
C GLU A 34 -6.62 37.04 -7.75
N PHE A 35 -7.12 38.25 -7.49
CA PHE A 35 -6.58 39.09 -6.41
C PHE A 35 -6.77 38.45 -5.02
N ALA A 36 -7.93 37.84 -4.75
CA ALA A 36 -8.18 37.12 -3.51
C ALA A 36 -7.28 35.88 -3.38
N LYS A 37 -7.02 35.17 -4.49
CA LYS A 37 -6.09 34.04 -4.55
C LYS A 37 -4.66 34.49 -4.25
N LEU A 38 -4.17 35.51 -4.95
CA LEU A 38 -2.84 36.10 -4.73
C LEU A 38 -2.66 36.62 -3.30
N ARG A 39 -3.69 37.22 -2.71
CA ARG A 39 -3.64 37.67 -1.32
C ARG A 39 -3.47 36.51 -0.34
N ARG A 40 -4.23 35.42 -0.51
CA ARG A 40 -4.07 34.19 0.30
C ARG A 40 -2.69 33.57 0.11
N GLU A 41 -2.19 33.53 -1.12
CA GLU A 41 -0.83 33.07 -1.42
C GLU A 41 0.22 33.95 -0.73
N GLY A 42 0.05 35.27 -0.75
CA GLY A 42 0.91 36.22 -0.04
C GLY A 42 0.89 36.03 1.47
N GLU A 43 -0.29 35.82 2.07
CA GLU A 43 -0.43 35.50 3.50
C GLU A 43 0.25 34.17 3.84
N ASN A 44 0.01 33.12 3.06
CA ASN A 44 0.66 31.80 3.23
C ASN A 44 2.19 31.88 3.10
N LEU A 45 2.70 32.65 2.15
CA LEU A 45 4.15 32.83 1.96
C LEU A 45 4.76 33.61 3.13
N LYS A 46 4.06 34.64 3.63
CA LYS A 46 4.51 35.40 4.81
C LYS A 46 4.57 34.51 6.05
N GLU A 47 3.57 33.67 6.28
CA GLU A 47 3.58 32.71 7.39
C GLU A 47 4.73 31.71 7.27
N LYS A 48 4.96 31.16 6.07
CA LYS A 48 6.11 30.27 5.80
C LYS A 48 7.44 30.97 6.05
N LEU A 49 7.57 32.23 5.64
CA LEU A 49 8.78 33.02 5.86
C LEU A 49 9.02 33.21 7.36
N GLN A 50 8.01 33.62 8.14
CA GLN A 50 8.13 33.79 9.59
C GLN A 50 8.49 32.47 10.29
N GLN A 51 7.92 31.35 9.84
CA GLN A 51 8.28 30.03 10.36
C GLN A 51 9.74 29.67 10.06
N GLN A 52 10.23 29.98 8.85
CA GLN A 52 11.61 29.77 8.45
C GLN A 52 12.57 30.67 9.21
N GLU A 53 12.28 31.96 9.38
CA GLU A 53 13.06 32.90 10.17
C GLU A 53 13.19 32.42 11.62
N GLY A 54 12.08 32.01 12.24
CA GLY A 54 12.09 31.44 13.58
C GLY A 54 12.88 30.14 13.68
N ALA A 55 12.85 29.29 12.64
CA ALA A 55 13.66 28.07 12.59
C ALA A 55 15.15 28.37 12.47
N THR A 56 15.51 29.36 11.64
CA THR A 56 16.89 29.83 11.45
C THR A 56 17.44 30.41 12.74
N LEU A 57 16.69 31.26 13.45
CA LEU A 57 17.11 31.84 14.73
C LEU A 57 17.39 30.75 15.78
N ARG A 58 16.50 29.75 15.89
CA ARG A 58 16.72 28.61 16.80
C ARG A 58 17.93 27.76 16.40
N ALA A 59 18.21 27.63 15.11
CA ALA A 59 19.39 26.92 14.63
C ALA A 59 20.68 27.68 14.98
N GLN A 60 20.69 29.01 14.80
CA GLN A 60 21.79 29.89 15.19
C GLN A 60 22.08 29.80 16.69
N GLN A 61 21.05 29.93 17.54
CA GLN A 61 21.19 29.79 19.00
C GLN A 61 21.80 28.45 19.42
N ARG A 62 21.42 27.35 18.73
CA ARG A 62 21.99 26.03 18.99
C ARG A 62 23.45 25.92 18.54
N LEU A 63 23.83 26.58 17.45
CA LEU A 63 25.22 26.63 17.00
C LEU A 63 26.08 27.43 17.96
N GLU A 64 25.64 28.61 18.39
CA GLU A 64 26.33 29.42 19.40
C GLU A 64 26.52 28.65 20.72
N GLN A 65 25.49 27.91 21.15
CA GLN A 65 25.60 27.04 22.32
C GLN A 65 26.68 25.96 22.13
N LEU A 66 26.75 25.35 20.95
CA LEU A 66 27.78 24.35 20.65
C LEU A 66 29.18 24.95 20.54
N GLU A 67 29.32 26.14 19.96
CA GLU A 67 30.59 26.86 19.92
C GLU A 67 31.09 27.12 21.35
N GLY A 68 30.20 27.54 22.26
CA GLY A 68 30.50 27.67 23.68
C GLY A 68 30.97 26.37 24.32
N MET A 69 30.30 25.24 24.04
CA MET A 69 30.71 23.93 24.55
C MET A 69 32.04 23.44 23.96
N LEU A 70 32.32 23.75 22.69
CA LEU A 70 33.55 23.34 22.02
C LEU A 70 34.78 24.14 22.48
N ALA A 71 34.58 25.30 23.12
CA ALA A 71 35.66 26.09 23.70
C ALA A 71 36.33 25.40 24.90
N ASP A 72 35.59 24.57 25.66
CA ASP A 72 36.14 23.74 26.74
C ASP A 72 36.42 22.31 26.24
N PRO A 73 37.67 21.81 26.28
CA PRO A 73 38.01 20.47 25.82
C PRO A 73 37.19 19.34 26.44
N LEU A 74 36.79 19.46 27.71
CA LEU A 74 36.00 18.43 28.38
C LEU A 74 34.55 18.42 27.87
N GLN A 75 33.94 19.60 27.73
CA GLN A 75 32.60 19.73 27.16
C GLN A 75 32.57 19.34 25.68
N ALA A 76 33.62 19.66 24.93
CA ALA A 76 33.79 19.24 23.54
C ALA A 76 33.81 17.71 23.41
N ALA A 77 34.52 17.01 24.30
CA ALA A 77 34.57 15.56 24.32
C ALA A 77 33.19 14.93 24.60
N ASN A 78 32.46 15.48 25.58
CA ASN A 78 31.10 15.05 25.92
C ASN A 78 30.09 15.31 24.79
N ALA A 79 30.14 16.50 24.18
CA ALA A 79 29.31 16.86 23.03
C ALA A 79 29.56 15.91 21.84
N SER A 80 30.82 15.55 21.58
CA SER A 80 31.16 14.59 20.53
C SER A 80 30.48 13.24 20.75
N VAL A 81 30.54 12.68 21.96
CA VAL A 81 29.86 11.41 22.29
C VAL A 81 28.34 11.55 22.12
N PHE A 82 27.74 12.63 22.62
CA PHE A 82 26.31 12.92 22.48
C PHE A 82 25.85 12.87 21.02
N TYR A 83 26.55 13.59 20.13
CA TYR A 83 26.18 13.64 18.72
C TYR A 83 26.47 12.35 17.97
N GLN A 84 27.51 11.59 18.36
CA GLN A 84 27.73 10.25 17.81
C GLN A 84 26.59 9.30 18.18
N LEU A 85 26.12 9.32 19.44
CA LEU A 85 24.97 8.55 19.91
C LEU A 85 23.67 8.93 19.20
N ARG A 86 23.40 10.24 19.02
CA ARG A 86 22.29 10.70 18.15
C ARG A 86 22.47 10.22 16.70
N GLY A 87 23.70 10.16 16.21
CA GLY A 87 24.04 9.60 14.91
C GLY A 87 23.67 8.11 14.79
N VAL A 88 23.91 7.31 15.83
CA VAL A 88 23.46 5.91 15.93
C VAL A 88 21.94 5.83 15.82
N TRP A 89 21.22 6.61 16.63
CA TRP A 89 19.76 6.65 16.63
C TRP A 89 19.20 7.00 15.25
N ALA A 90 19.68 8.09 14.66
CA ALA A 90 19.26 8.56 13.36
C ALA A 90 19.58 7.55 12.24
N SER A 91 20.70 6.82 12.34
CA SER A 91 21.07 5.79 11.36
C SER A 91 20.15 4.57 11.45
N CYS A 92 19.82 4.11 12.66
CA CYS A 92 18.87 3.01 12.87
C CYS A 92 17.48 3.39 12.36
N LYS A 93 17.00 4.60 12.70
CA LYS A 93 15.73 5.14 12.17
C LYS A 93 15.72 5.18 10.65
N ARG A 94 16.74 5.75 10.01
CA ARG A 94 16.83 5.79 8.53
C ARG A 94 16.81 4.40 7.91
N LYS A 95 17.49 3.44 8.53
CA LYS A 95 17.50 2.04 8.08
C LYS A 95 16.11 1.41 8.20
N LEU A 96 15.40 1.64 9.31
CA LEU A 96 14.00 1.21 9.47
C LEU A 96 13.07 1.85 8.44
N VAL A 97 13.19 3.16 8.18
CA VAL A 97 12.38 3.86 7.18
C VAL A 97 12.60 3.28 5.78
N ARG A 98 13.87 3.03 5.41
CA ARG A 98 14.20 2.41 4.12
C ARG A 98 13.59 1.01 4.01
N LEU A 99 13.83 0.16 5.00
CA LEU A 99 13.33 -1.22 5.00
C LEU A 99 11.80 -1.28 5.05
N SER A 100 11.12 -0.36 5.73
CA SER A 100 9.66 -0.27 5.73
C SER A 100 9.12 -0.02 4.32
N LYS A 101 9.73 0.90 3.56
CA LYS A 101 9.37 1.16 2.16
C LYS A 101 9.59 -0.08 1.30
N ASP A 102 10.77 -0.70 1.40
CA ASP A 102 11.11 -1.88 0.60
C ASP A 102 10.16 -3.05 0.90
N LEU A 103 9.89 -3.33 2.18
CA LEU A 103 8.96 -4.39 2.61
C LEU A 103 7.51 -4.12 2.15
N THR A 104 7.08 -2.85 2.16
CA THR A 104 5.75 -2.46 1.68
C THR A 104 5.60 -2.73 0.20
N VAL A 105 6.58 -2.34 -0.62
CA VAL A 105 6.59 -2.61 -2.06
C VAL A 105 6.57 -4.12 -2.32
N HIS A 106 7.47 -4.87 -1.70
CA HIS A 106 7.54 -6.33 -1.90
C HIS A 106 6.27 -7.07 -1.48
N GLN A 107 5.66 -6.68 -0.36
CA GLN A 107 4.42 -7.31 0.10
C GLN A 107 3.22 -6.91 -0.78
N SER A 108 3.19 -5.66 -1.27
CA SER A 108 2.18 -5.18 -2.21
C SER A 108 2.22 -5.97 -3.52
N ASP A 109 3.39 -6.10 -4.12
CA ASP A 109 3.59 -6.87 -5.35
C ASP A 109 3.15 -8.32 -5.17
N ARG A 110 3.52 -8.93 -4.03
CA ARG A 110 3.16 -10.31 -3.72
C ARG A 110 1.64 -10.49 -3.57
N GLU A 111 0.95 -9.58 -2.89
CA GLU A 111 -0.50 -9.65 -2.72
C GLU A 111 -1.24 -9.38 -4.02
N GLN A 112 -0.78 -8.40 -4.82
CA GLN A 112 -1.32 -8.13 -6.13
C GLN A 112 -1.19 -9.35 -7.05
N GLN A 113 -0.02 -9.99 -7.10
CA GLN A 113 0.19 -11.21 -7.87
C GLN A 113 -0.71 -12.36 -7.40
N ALA A 114 -0.86 -12.53 -6.08
CA ALA A 114 -1.73 -13.55 -5.51
C ALA A 114 -3.22 -13.30 -5.85
N GLN A 115 -3.66 -12.05 -5.83
CA GLN A 115 -5.03 -11.65 -6.16
C GLN A 115 -5.32 -11.91 -7.65
N VAL A 116 -4.41 -11.53 -8.55
CA VAL A 116 -4.50 -11.82 -9.98
C VAL A 116 -4.52 -13.32 -10.23
N ALA A 117 -3.63 -14.09 -9.61
CA ALA A 117 -3.58 -15.54 -9.77
C ALA A 117 -4.86 -16.23 -9.29
N LYS A 118 -5.41 -15.81 -8.14
CA LYS A 118 -6.68 -16.32 -7.61
C LYS A 118 -7.85 -16.00 -8.54
N HIS A 119 -7.90 -14.78 -9.07
CA HIS A 119 -8.92 -14.37 -10.01
C HIS A 119 -8.84 -15.16 -11.32
N GLN A 120 -7.65 -15.29 -11.91
CA GLN A 120 -7.42 -16.11 -13.11
C GLN A 120 -7.79 -17.58 -12.89
N ALA A 121 -7.48 -18.15 -11.72
CA ALA A 121 -7.88 -19.51 -11.39
C ALA A 121 -9.41 -19.66 -11.32
N THR A 122 -10.09 -18.68 -10.74
CA THR A 122 -11.57 -18.64 -10.65
C THR A 122 -12.20 -18.51 -12.03
N LEU A 123 -11.69 -17.59 -12.86
CA LEU A 123 -12.14 -17.40 -14.24
C LEU A 123 -11.97 -18.70 -15.05
N ARG A 124 -10.80 -19.34 -14.98
CA ARG A 124 -10.55 -20.61 -15.67
C ARG A 124 -11.49 -21.72 -15.19
N ALA A 125 -11.73 -21.82 -13.89
CA ALA A 125 -12.68 -22.79 -13.35
C ALA A 125 -14.10 -22.55 -13.87
N SER A 126 -14.58 -21.30 -13.89
CA SER A 126 -15.90 -20.96 -14.44
C SER A 126 -16.00 -21.20 -15.95
N ALA A 127 -14.95 -20.84 -16.71
CA ALA A 127 -14.91 -21.05 -18.15
C ALA A 127 -14.91 -22.54 -18.51
N HIS A 128 -14.25 -23.38 -17.70
CA HIS A 128 -14.26 -24.83 -17.86
C HIS A 128 -15.66 -25.42 -17.62
N VAL A 129 -16.43 -24.90 -16.66
CA VAL A 129 -17.81 -25.37 -16.45
C VAL A 129 -18.67 -25.06 -17.67
N ILE A 130 -18.55 -23.85 -18.24
CA ILE A 130 -19.28 -23.46 -19.47
C ILE A 130 -18.80 -24.28 -20.67
N GLU A 131 -17.52 -24.58 -20.77
CA GLU A 131 -16.95 -25.42 -21.82
C GLU A 131 -17.54 -26.83 -21.83
N ARG A 132 -17.69 -27.45 -20.65
CA ARG A 132 -18.41 -28.73 -20.54
C ARG A 132 -19.86 -28.64 -21.02
N GLN A 133 -20.55 -27.55 -20.72
CA GLN A 133 -21.92 -27.33 -21.21
C GLN A 133 -21.96 -27.23 -22.74
N ILE A 134 -21.00 -26.51 -23.33
CA ILE A 134 -20.84 -26.40 -24.79
C ILE A 134 -20.57 -27.78 -25.41
N GLU A 135 -19.67 -28.58 -24.83
CA GLU A 135 -19.38 -29.94 -25.31
C GLU A 135 -20.63 -30.83 -25.28
N THR A 136 -21.39 -30.79 -24.17
CA THR A 136 -22.63 -31.58 -24.06
C THR A 136 -23.71 -31.12 -25.05
N ALA A 137 -23.83 -29.82 -25.30
CA ALA A 137 -24.78 -29.28 -26.28
C ALA A 137 -24.37 -29.65 -27.72
N GLN A 138 -23.07 -29.62 -28.04
CA GLN A 138 -22.56 -30.03 -29.34
C GLN A 138 -22.74 -31.53 -29.59
N GLN A 139 -22.58 -32.38 -28.57
CA GLN A 139 -22.89 -33.80 -28.68
C GLN A 139 -24.37 -34.01 -29.03
N ARG A 140 -25.27 -33.26 -28.38
CA ARG A 140 -26.71 -33.33 -28.67
C ARG A 140 -27.05 -32.83 -30.07
N GLU A 141 -26.40 -31.77 -30.56
CA GLU A 141 -26.54 -31.30 -31.94
C GLU A 141 -26.13 -32.38 -32.94
N ASN A 142 -24.99 -33.05 -32.71
CA ASN A 142 -24.51 -34.12 -33.58
C ASN A 142 -25.48 -35.32 -33.62
N GLU A 143 -26.07 -35.69 -32.47
CA GLU A 143 -27.11 -36.72 -32.40
C GLU A 143 -28.35 -36.33 -33.23
N LEU A 144 -28.85 -35.10 -33.06
CA LEU A 144 -30.02 -34.61 -33.81
C LEU A 144 -29.76 -34.53 -35.32
N ILE A 145 -28.54 -34.13 -35.73
CA ILE A 145 -28.13 -34.09 -37.14
C ILE A 145 -28.13 -35.50 -37.74
N GLU A 146 -27.61 -36.49 -37.00
CA GLU A 146 -27.56 -37.87 -37.48
C GLU A 146 -28.97 -38.50 -37.53
N GLU A 147 -29.82 -38.24 -36.54
CA GLU A 147 -31.24 -38.64 -36.57
C GLU A 147 -31.98 -38.02 -37.77
N LEU A 148 -31.78 -36.72 -38.02
CA LEU A 148 -32.32 -36.02 -39.19
C LEU A 148 -31.85 -36.67 -40.50
N ARG A 149 -30.56 -37.02 -40.62
CA ARG A 149 -30.03 -37.72 -41.80
C ARG A 149 -30.74 -39.04 -42.02
N GLN A 150 -30.89 -39.86 -40.97
CA GLN A 150 -31.57 -41.16 -41.06
C GLN A 150 -33.04 -41.02 -41.46
N LEU A 151 -33.76 -40.02 -40.94
CA LEU A 151 -35.15 -39.76 -41.30
C LEU A 151 -35.30 -39.28 -42.75
N HIS A 152 -34.40 -38.41 -43.22
CA HIS A 152 -34.35 -37.99 -44.61
C HIS A 152 -34.12 -39.17 -45.57
N GLU A 153 -33.20 -40.08 -45.24
CA GLU A 153 -32.97 -41.30 -46.01
C GLU A 153 -34.20 -42.21 -46.04
N ARG A 154 -34.84 -42.46 -44.89
CA ARG A 154 -36.09 -43.23 -44.81
C ARG A 154 -37.19 -42.60 -45.66
N HIS A 155 -37.37 -41.29 -45.57
CA HIS A 155 -38.33 -40.55 -46.39
C HIS A 155 -38.05 -40.72 -47.90
N ALA A 156 -36.79 -40.64 -48.31
CA ALA A 156 -36.38 -40.80 -49.71
C ALA A 156 -36.63 -42.22 -50.28
N GLN A 157 -36.54 -43.25 -49.44
CA GLN A 157 -36.78 -44.65 -49.81
C GLN A 157 -38.27 -44.99 -49.99
N MET A 158 -39.17 -44.27 -49.31
CA MET A 158 -40.62 -44.48 -49.45
C MET A 158 -41.15 -43.87 -50.75
N ARG A 159 -41.20 -44.62 -51.86
CA ARG A 159 -41.81 -44.20 -53.14
C ARG A 159 -43.21 -44.84 -53.33
N GLY A 160 -44.11 -44.20 -54.10
CA GLY A 160 -45.49 -44.68 -54.36
C GLY A 160 -46.63 -43.94 -53.61
N PHE A 161 -47.86 -44.02 -54.13
CA PHE A 161 -49.05 -43.30 -53.63
C PHE A 161 -49.54 -43.78 -52.26
N TRP A 162 -49.44 -45.08 -51.95
CA TRP A 162 -49.90 -45.68 -50.69
C TRP A 162 -49.12 -45.21 -49.44
N ASN A 163 -47.95 -44.60 -49.61
CA ASN A 163 -47.11 -44.11 -48.51
C ASN A 163 -47.42 -42.67 -48.07
N PHE A 164 -48.47 -42.03 -48.62
CA PHE A 164 -48.78 -40.62 -48.39
C PHE A 164 -48.91 -40.25 -46.90
N PHE A 165 -49.70 -40.99 -46.12
CA PHE A 165 -49.89 -40.71 -44.69
C PHE A 165 -48.60 -40.91 -43.88
N LYS A 166 -47.81 -41.95 -44.18
CA LYS A 166 -46.51 -42.21 -43.53
C LYS A 166 -45.46 -41.15 -43.85
N ARG A 167 -45.43 -40.62 -45.08
CA ARG A 167 -44.56 -39.49 -45.43
C ARG A 167 -44.96 -38.23 -44.68
N ARG A 168 -46.26 -37.94 -44.58
CA ARG A 168 -46.76 -36.77 -43.85
C ARG A 168 -46.39 -36.83 -42.36
N THR A 169 -46.47 -37.99 -41.72
CA THR A 169 -46.03 -38.15 -40.33
C THR A 169 -44.52 -37.98 -40.17
N LEU A 170 -43.72 -38.52 -41.10
CA LEU A 170 -42.26 -38.36 -41.08
C LEU A 170 -41.83 -36.91 -41.33
N LEU A 171 -42.50 -36.19 -42.23
CA LEU A 171 -42.23 -34.76 -42.44
C LEU A 171 -42.55 -33.92 -41.20
N ALA A 172 -43.59 -34.27 -40.44
CA ALA A 172 -43.89 -33.62 -39.16
C ALA A 172 -42.81 -33.91 -38.11
N GLU A 173 -42.24 -35.13 -38.12
CA GLU A 173 -41.13 -35.52 -37.24
C GLU A 173 -39.82 -34.82 -37.61
N VAL A 174 -39.52 -34.69 -38.91
CA VAL A 174 -38.38 -33.90 -39.42
C VAL A 174 -38.50 -32.44 -39.00
N ALA A 175 -39.67 -31.81 -39.22
CA ALA A 175 -39.89 -30.42 -38.83
C ALA A 175 -39.69 -30.21 -37.32
N LYS A 176 -40.10 -31.17 -36.49
CA LYS A 176 -39.87 -31.12 -35.04
C LYS A 176 -38.37 -31.20 -34.72
N LEU A 177 -37.65 -32.16 -35.30
CA LEU A 177 -36.20 -32.31 -35.08
C LEU A 177 -35.40 -31.12 -35.60
N GLU A 178 -35.81 -30.49 -36.70
CA GLU A 178 -35.22 -29.24 -37.18
C GLU A 178 -35.41 -28.10 -36.16
N THR A 179 -36.60 -27.99 -35.55
CA THR A 179 -36.81 -27.01 -34.47
C THR A 179 -35.97 -27.32 -33.24
N ASP A 180 -35.86 -28.60 -32.85
CA ASP A 180 -35.04 -29.02 -31.71
C ASP A 180 -33.54 -28.76 -31.96
N LEU A 181 -33.06 -28.97 -33.20
CA LEU A 181 -31.70 -28.65 -33.62
C LEU A 181 -31.44 -27.14 -33.55
N GLN A 182 -32.36 -26.33 -34.06
CA GLN A 182 -32.24 -24.87 -34.00
C GLN A 182 -32.20 -24.38 -32.55
N VAL A 183 -33.03 -24.94 -31.66
CA VAL A 183 -32.99 -24.63 -30.23
C VAL A 183 -31.64 -25.01 -29.62
N SER A 184 -31.10 -26.18 -29.93
CA SER A 184 -29.78 -26.62 -29.45
C SER A 184 -28.65 -25.69 -29.92
N GLN A 185 -28.65 -25.31 -31.20
CA GLN A 185 -27.68 -24.36 -31.77
C GLN A 185 -27.71 -23.01 -31.06
N THR A 186 -28.90 -22.44 -30.84
CA THR A 186 -29.02 -21.19 -30.09
C THR A 186 -28.54 -21.32 -28.65
N HIS A 187 -28.71 -22.49 -28.02
CA HIS A 187 -28.18 -22.75 -26.69
C HIS A 187 -26.64 -22.78 -26.68
N THR A 188 -26.02 -23.45 -27.65
CA THR A 188 -24.56 -23.47 -27.83
C THR A 188 -23.99 -22.06 -28.05
N GLU A 189 -24.64 -21.25 -28.90
CA GLU A 189 -24.25 -19.85 -29.11
C GLU A 189 -24.35 -19.01 -27.84
N ARG A 190 -25.43 -19.16 -27.06
CA ARG A 190 -25.58 -18.50 -25.75
C ARG A 190 -24.47 -18.90 -24.78
N CYS A 191 -24.14 -20.18 -24.70
CA CYS A 191 -23.05 -20.66 -23.84
C CYS A 191 -21.68 -20.13 -24.29
N ARG A 192 -21.43 -20.04 -25.61
CA ARG A 192 -20.20 -19.43 -26.16
C ARG A 192 -20.12 -17.94 -25.84
N ALA A 193 -21.22 -17.20 -25.98
CA ALA A 193 -21.30 -15.80 -25.61
C ALA A 193 -21.03 -15.60 -24.11
N ALA A 194 -21.64 -16.42 -23.25
CA ALA A 194 -21.41 -16.39 -21.80
C ALA A 194 -19.95 -16.69 -21.43
N LYS A 195 -19.27 -17.62 -22.14
CA LYS A 195 -17.84 -17.88 -21.96
C LYS A 195 -17.00 -16.66 -22.33
N ALA A 196 -17.31 -16.01 -23.46
CA ALA A 196 -16.60 -14.83 -23.92
C ALA A 196 -16.77 -13.64 -22.96
N GLU A 197 -18.00 -13.42 -22.47
CA GLU A 197 -18.30 -12.40 -21.46
C GLU A 197 -17.52 -12.65 -20.17
N LYS A 198 -17.51 -13.90 -19.68
CA LYS A 198 -16.75 -14.28 -18.48
C LYS A 198 -15.25 -14.04 -18.63
N LEU A 199 -14.67 -14.35 -19.78
CA LEU A 199 -13.24 -14.12 -20.04
C LEU A 199 -12.88 -12.64 -20.25
N ALA A 200 -13.87 -11.80 -20.58
CA ALA A 200 -13.70 -10.37 -20.73
C ALA A 200 -13.83 -9.58 -19.41
N GLU A 201 -14.20 -10.24 -18.30
CA GLU A 201 -14.27 -9.61 -16.99
C GLU A 201 -12.91 -8.99 -16.60
N GLN A 202 -12.94 -7.72 -16.17
CA GLN A 202 -11.73 -7.03 -15.74
C GLN A 202 -11.22 -7.60 -14.42
N GLY A 203 -9.89 -7.65 -14.30
CA GLY A 203 -9.25 -8.09 -13.06
C GLY A 203 -9.60 -7.19 -11.88
N PRO A 204 -9.57 -7.74 -10.66
CA PRO A 204 -9.90 -6.97 -9.46
C PRO A 204 -8.86 -5.86 -9.25
N GLN A 205 -9.33 -4.70 -8.80
CA GLN A 205 -8.44 -3.61 -8.40
C GLN A 205 -7.74 -3.95 -7.08
N PHE A 206 -6.48 -3.53 -6.96
CA PHE A 206 -5.73 -3.72 -5.72
C PHE A 206 -6.09 -2.60 -4.74
N GLU A 207 -6.83 -2.95 -3.68
CA GLU A 207 -7.31 -2.00 -2.65
C GLU A 207 -6.23 -1.62 -1.62
N GLY A 208 -5.02 -2.15 -1.78
CA GLY A 208 -3.91 -1.99 -0.84
C GLY A 208 -3.62 -3.25 -0.04
N LEU A 209 -2.66 -3.13 0.87
CA LEU A 209 -2.21 -4.25 1.70
C LEU A 209 -3.30 -4.75 2.62
N SER A 210 -3.44 -6.07 2.71
CA SER A 210 -4.29 -6.74 3.69
C SER A 210 -3.80 -6.49 5.13
N VAL A 211 -4.68 -6.67 6.12
CA VAL A 211 -4.29 -6.62 7.56
C VAL A 211 -3.17 -7.62 7.85
N ALA A 212 -3.24 -8.83 7.29
CA ALA A 212 -2.21 -9.85 7.43
C ALA A 212 -0.87 -9.39 6.82
N GLY A 213 -0.89 -8.74 5.65
CA GLY A 213 0.27 -8.13 5.02
C GLY A 213 0.92 -7.04 5.88
N ARG A 214 0.10 -6.10 6.39
CA ARG A 214 0.57 -5.03 7.29
C ARG A 214 1.17 -5.61 8.59
N ARG A 215 0.53 -6.62 9.19
CA ARG A 215 1.07 -7.34 10.37
C ARG A 215 2.43 -7.96 10.09
N LYS A 216 2.59 -8.63 8.95
CA LYS A 216 3.85 -9.26 8.55
C LYS A 216 4.98 -8.24 8.39
N ILE A 217 4.69 -7.09 7.77
CA ILE A 217 5.64 -5.98 7.66
C ILE A 217 6.01 -5.47 9.07
N ASN A 218 5.02 -5.22 9.91
CA ASN A 218 5.23 -4.74 11.28
C ASN A 218 6.09 -5.71 12.11
N MET A 219 5.85 -7.02 12.01
CA MET A 219 6.67 -8.04 12.68
C MET A 219 8.12 -8.01 12.20
N ALA A 220 8.35 -7.86 10.90
CA ALA A 220 9.69 -7.73 10.35
C ALA A 220 10.39 -6.44 10.85
N LEU A 221 9.68 -5.31 10.91
CA LEU A 221 10.23 -4.04 11.42
C LEU A 221 10.59 -4.11 12.91
N ILE A 222 9.74 -4.74 13.72
CA ILE A 222 10.03 -4.97 15.15
C ILE A 222 11.21 -5.92 15.32
N ALA A 223 11.30 -6.97 14.50
CA ALA A 223 12.45 -7.87 14.48
C ALA A 223 13.74 -7.11 14.14
N ILE A 224 13.74 -6.27 13.10
CA ILE A 224 14.88 -5.43 12.72
C ILE A 224 15.29 -4.52 13.88
N ALA A 225 14.33 -3.87 14.54
CA ALA A 225 14.59 -2.97 15.67
C ALA A 225 15.19 -3.72 16.87
N GLN A 226 14.72 -4.94 17.17
CA GLN A 226 15.30 -5.80 18.20
C GLN A 226 16.72 -6.27 17.84
N GLU A 227 16.99 -6.65 16.59
CA GLU A 227 18.34 -7.02 16.12
C GLU A 227 19.32 -5.84 16.25
N MET A 228 18.90 -4.63 15.87
CA MET A 228 19.71 -3.42 16.09
C MET A 228 19.94 -3.16 17.58
N PHE A 229 18.91 -3.31 18.42
CA PHE A 229 19.06 -3.18 19.86
C PHE A 229 20.11 -4.15 20.42
N ILE A 230 20.02 -5.44 20.08
CA ILE A 230 20.95 -6.47 20.53
C ILE A 230 22.38 -6.16 20.08
N HIS A 231 22.55 -5.70 18.84
CA HIS A 231 23.84 -5.32 18.30
C HIS A 231 24.52 -4.23 19.14
N PHE A 232 23.75 -3.20 19.53
CA PHE A 232 24.26 -2.08 20.32
C PHE A 232 24.21 -2.33 21.85
N SER A 233 23.54 -3.37 22.33
CA SER A 233 23.38 -3.64 23.77
C SER A 233 24.65 -4.19 24.42
N GLN A 234 25.53 -4.84 23.66
CA GLN A 234 26.79 -5.40 24.19
C GLN A 234 27.71 -4.35 24.85
N ARG A 235 27.51 -3.07 24.53
CA ARG A 235 28.29 -1.94 25.03
C ARG A 235 27.43 -0.81 25.60
N ASN A 236 26.17 -1.10 25.95
CA ASN A 236 25.18 -0.13 26.44
C ASN A 236 24.88 1.04 25.47
N ILE A 237 25.29 0.94 24.20
CA ILE A 237 25.14 2.02 23.21
C ILE A 237 23.66 2.26 22.89
N SER A 238 22.83 1.21 22.90
CA SER A 238 21.40 1.35 22.62
C SER A 238 20.69 2.23 23.65
N VAL A 239 20.98 2.04 24.94
CA VAL A 239 20.41 2.85 26.03
C VAL A 239 20.93 4.28 25.97
N LEU A 240 22.24 4.47 25.79
CA LEU A 240 22.85 5.80 25.67
C LEU A 240 22.34 6.56 24.42
N ALA A 241 22.12 5.86 23.30
CA ALA A 241 21.54 6.45 22.09
C ALA A 241 20.09 6.87 22.30
N ARG A 242 19.29 6.07 23.04
CA ARG A 242 17.93 6.45 23.43
C ARG A 242 17.95 7.70 24.31
N GLU A 243 18.79 7.74 25.34
CA GLU A 243 18.93 8.90 26.22
C GLU A 243 19.32 10.17 25.43
N ALA A 244 20.31 10.07 24.55
CA ALA A 244 20.76 11.18 23.70
C ALA A 244 19.70 11.62 22.65
N SER A 245 18.76 10.75 22.30
CA SER A 245 17.66 11.11 21.39
C SER A 245 16.63 12.03 22.07
N VAL A 246 16.44 11.87 23.39
CA VAL A 246 15.43 12.58 24.19
C VAL A 246 16.02 13.83 24.87
N ARG A 247 17.27 13.76 25.36
CA ARG A 247 17.92 14.86 26.11
C ARG A 247 18.57 15.90 25.22
N GLN A 248 18.88 17.06 25.81
CA GLN A 248 19.75 18.06 25.19
C GLN A 248 21.22 17.78 25.52
N VAL A 249 22.12 18.32 24.70
CA VAL A 249 23.57 18.13 24.83
C VAL A 249 24.13 18.68 26.16
N THR A 250 23.46 19.66 26.76
CA THR A 250 23.81 20.24 28.06
C THR A 250 23.46 19.35 29.25
N ASP A 251 22.54 18.40 29.07
CA ASP A 251 21.96 17.63 30.16
C ASP A 251 22.68 16.27 30.37
N VAL A 252 23.77 16.05 29.64
CA VAL A 252 24.49 14.77 29.60
C VAL A 252 25.94 14.95 29.99
N ASN A 253 26.44 13.98 30.76
CA ASN A 253 27.84 13.86 31.13
C ASN A 253 28.24 12.39 31.02
N TYR A 254 29.14 12.11 30.07
CA TYR A 254 29.66 10.79 29.77
C TYR A 254 31.01 10.51 30.46
N GLY A 255 31.54 11.47 31.23
CA GLY A 255 32.76 11.33 32.01
C GLY A 255 33.88 12.27 31.55
N ASN A 256 35.11 11.88 31.89
CA ASN A 256 36.32 12.61 31.51
C ASN A 256 36.67 12.42 30.01
N ILE A 257 37.75 13.09 29.58
CA ILE A 257 38.18 13.08 28.18
C ILE A 257 38.58 11.67 27.73
N GLU A 258 39.22 10.88 28.60
CA GLU A 258 39.62 9.51 28.30
C GLU A 258 38.41 8.61 28.05
N VAL A 259 37.43 8.63 28.96
CA VAL A 259 36.18 7.84 28.83
C VAL A 259 35.42 8.26 27.57
N CYS A 260 35.32 9.56 27.28
CA CYS A 260 34.68 10.05 26.06
C CYS A 260 35.39 9.56 24.79
N ARG A 261 36.73 9.55 24.79
CA ARG A 261 37.53 9.03 23.66
C ARG A 261 37.28 7.53 23.45
N GLU A 262 37.27 6.75 24.51
CA GLU A 262 36.97 5.31 24.45
C GLU A 262 35.56 5.05 23.91
N LEU A 263 34.56 5.79 24.41
CA LEU A 263 33.18 5.71 23.93
C LEU A 263 33.08 6.02 22.43
N ASN A 264 33.73 7.09 21.96
CA ASN A 264 33.74 7.44 20.54
C ASN A 264 34.32 6.32 19.66
N VAL A 265 35.44 5.72 20.08
CA VAL A 265 36.05 4.58 19.36
C VAL A 265 35.10 3.38 19.34
N MET A 266 34.45 3.08 20.47
CA MET A 266 33.49 1.99 20.58
C MET A 266 32.25 2.21 19.70
N ILE A 267 31.66 3.41 19.74
CA ILE A 267 30.49 3.76 18.91
C ILE A 267 30.83 3.61 17.43
N ALA A 268 31.96 4.17 16.99
CA ALA A 268 32.41 4.06 15.61
C ALA A 268 32.69 2.59 15.19
N LYS A 269 33.19 1.75 16.10
CA LYS A 269 33.39 0.31 15.84
C LYS A 269 32.05 -0.41 15.69
N CYS A 270 31.12 -0.21 16.61
CA CYS A 270 29.79 -0.84 16.56
C CYS A 270 28.99 -0.41 15.33
N MET A 271 29.07 0.86 14.93
CA MET A 271 28.42 1.35 13.72
C MET A 271 28.96 0.69 12.45
N ARG A 272 30.27 0.47 12.37
CA ARG A 272 30.91 -0.21 11.23
C ARG A 272 30.61 -1.70 11.18
N SER A 273 30.39 -2.33 12.34
CA SER A 273 30.13 -3.78 12.43
C SER A 273 28.64 -4.13 12.38
N LEU A 274 27.74 -3.18 12.13
CA LEU A 274 26.30 -3.46 12.04
C LEU A 274 26.05 -4.44 10.88
N PRO A 275 25.33 -5.56 11.09
CA PRO A 275 25.10 -6.54 10.04
C PRO A 275 24.34 -5.95 8.84
N VAL A 276 24.75 -6.39 7.65
CA VAL A 276 24.22 -5.96 6.35
C VAL A 276 24.04 -7.21 5.47
N GLY A 277 23.12 -7.14 4.52
CA GLY A 277 22.89 -8.22 3.55
C GLY A 277 22.26 -9.46 4.18
N ASP A 278 22.69 -10.64 3.73
CA ASP A 278 22.04 -11.92 4.01
C ASP A 278 22.03 -12.30 5.49
N GLU A 279 23.08 -11.97 6.24
CA GLU A 279 23.15 -12.25 7.68
C GLU A 279 22.00 -11.56 8.43
N LEU A 280 21.76 -10.29 8.13
CA LEU A 280 20.66 -9.53 8.72
C LEU A 280 19.30 -10.10 8.28
N VAL A 281 19.16 -10.50 7.01
CA VAL A 281 17.90 -11.07 6.50
C VAL A 281 17.55 -12.37 7.21
N VAL A 282 18.54 -13.25 7.45
CA VAL A 282 18.35 -14.52 8.15
C VAL A 282 17.98 -14.28 9.62
N SER A 283 18.71 -13.42 10.33
CA SER A 283 18.42 -13.13 11.75
C SER A 283 17.04 -12.49 11.94
N VAL A 284 16.71 -11.51 11.09
CA VAL A 284 15.40 -10.83 11.09
C VAL A 284 14.28 -11.82 10.80
N ARG A 285 14.44 -12.71 9.81
CA ARG A 285 13.40 -13.71 9.49
C ARG A 285 13.14 -14.64 10.67
N ARG A 286 14.19 -15.18 11.30
CA ARG A 286 14.06 -16.06 12.46
C ARG A 286 13.38 -15.33 13.61
N ARG A 287 13.74 -14.07 13.85
CA ARG A 287 13.13 -13.25 14.90
C ARG A 287 11.69 -12.89 14.60
N ALA A 288 11.36 -12.50 13.38
CA ALA A 288 9.99 -12.19 12.98
C ALA A 288 9.07 -13.40 13.21
N GLN A 289 9.49 -14.60 12.83
CA GLN A 289 8.74 -15.84 13.10
C GLN A 289 8.57 -16.15 14.59
N TYR A 290 9.57 -15.83 15.41
CA TYR A 290 9.47 -15.95 16.86
C TYR A 290 8.47 -14.93 17.43
N LEU A 291 8.51 -13.68 16.97
CA LEU A 291 7.61 -12.62 17.41
C LEU A 291 6.16 -12.87 16.98
N GLU A 292 5.93 -13.41 15.78
CA GLU A 292 4.60 -13.79 15.29
C GLU A 292 3.88 -14.75 16.25
N LYS A 293 4.62 -15.66 16.91
CA LYS A 293 4.05 -16.59 17.91
C LYS A 293 3.69 -15.93 19.24
N GLN A 294 4.21 -14.73 19.51
CA GLN A 294 4.03 -14.01 20.78
C GLN A 294 3.13 -12.79 20.64
N ALA A 295 2.91 -12.31 19.42
CA ALA A 295 2.16 -11.10 19.13
C ALA A 295 0.69 -11.25 19.56
N ALA A 296 0.25 -10.38 20.47
CA ALA A 296 -1.15 -10.19 20.79
C ALA A 296 -1.67 -8.88 20.17
N TYR A 297 -2.89 -8.91 19.65
CA TYR A 297 -3.61 -7.77 19.06
C TYR A 297 -4.86 -7.49 19.89
N ARG A 298 -5.28 -6.23 20.00
CA ARG A 298 -6.52 -5.90 20.74
C ARG A 298 -7.74 -6.28 19.90
N MET A 299 -7.67 -6.03 18.60
CA MET A 299 -8.72 -6.33 17.63
C MET A 299 -8.18 -7.08 16.41
N GLU A 300 -9.07 -7.76 15.68
CA GLU A 300 -8.70 -8.47 14.44
C GLU A 300 -8.27 -7.54 13.32
N THR A 301 -8.70 -6.28 13.34
CA THR A 301 -8.31 -5.23 12.38
C THR A 301 -6.97 -4.58 12.72
N ASP A 302 -6.47 -4.75 13.94
CA ASP A 302 -5.24 -4.11 14.38
C ASP A 302 -4.03 -4.72 13.68
N THR A 303 -3.14 -3.86 13.23
CA THR A 303 -1.92 -4.21 12.49
C THR A 303 -0.68 -4.11 13.37
N VAL A 304 -0.73 -3.27 14.40
CA VAL A 304 0.32 -3.09 15.40
C VAL A 304 -0.03 -3.92 16.64
N PRO A 305 0.86 -4.82 17.10
CA PRO A 305 0.61 -5.62 18.29
C PRO A 305 0.68 -4.78 19.57
N VAL A 306 0.05 -5.27 20.63
CA VAL A 306 0.16 -4.68 21.97
C VAL A 306 1.60 -4.77 22.44
N ALA A 307 2.17 -3.65 22.88
CA ALA A 307 3.58 -3.58 23.28
C ALA A 307 3.94 -4.63 24.36
N GLY A 308 3.03 -4.93 25.29
CA GLY A 308 3.23 -5.95 26.33
C GLY A 308 3.59 -7.35 25.81
N SER A 309 3.28 -7.66 24.55
CA SER A 309 3.64 -8.91 23.87
C SER A 309 5.16 -9.15 23.83
N PHE A 310 5.98 -8.08 23.88
CA PHE A 310 7.42 -8.15 23.67
C PHE A 310 8.22 -7.53 24.83
N SER A 311 7.84 -7.88 26.06
CA SER A 311 8.48 -7.36 27.28
C SER A 311 9.94 -7.78 27.46
N ASN A 312 10.40 -8.85 26.76
CA ASN A 312 11.77 -9.35 26.82
C ASN A 312 12.29 -9.68 25.43
N ILE A 313 13.57 -9.36 25.18
CA ILE A 313 14.27 -9.72 23.93
C ILE A 313 15.15 -10.93 24.19
N GLN A 314 14.97 -11.98 23.40
CA GLN A 314 15.85 -13.15 23.42
C GLN A 314 17.15 -12.86 22.64
N LEU A 315 18.31 -12.99 23.29
CA LEU A 315 19.61 -12.69 22.67
C LEU A 315 20.03 -13.73 21.62
N LYS A 316 19.64 -15.00 21.81
CA LYS A 316 19.88 -16.08 20.85
C LYS A 316 18.57 -16.81 20.57
N LEU A 317 18.31 -17.01 19.27
CA LEU A 317 17.21 -17.82 18.77
C LEU A 317 17.85 -19.03 18.07
N GLU A 318 17.71 -20.22 18.67
CA GLU A 318 18.04 -21.49 18.03
C GLU A 318 16.83 -21.99 17.25
N ASP A 319 17.08 -22.69 16.14
CA ASP A 319 16.03 -23.29 15.33
C ASP A 319 15.38 -24.45 16.10
N GLY A 320 14.08 -24.33 16.36
CA GLY A 320 13.24 -25.49 16.69
C GLY A 320 13.08 -25.89 18.16
N SER A 321 13.74 -25.27 19.16
CA SER A 321 13.43 -25.59 20.56
C SER A 321 13.54 -24.42 21.54
N VAL A 322 12.62 -24.39 22.50
CA VAL A 322 12.65 -23.54 23.69
C VAL A 322 13.49 -24.27 24.73
N THR A 323 14.81 -24.12 24.66
CA THR A 323 15.71 -24.57 25.73
C THR A 323 15.67 -23.55 26.87
N LEU A 324 15.28 -24.03 28.07
CA LEU A 324 15.34 -23.29 29.32
C LEU A 324 16.78 -22.87 29.62
N GLY A 325 16.99 -21.58 29.89
CA GLY A 325 18.32 -21.00 30.19
C GLY A 325 18.73 -19.80 29.33
N ARG A 326 17.82 -19.23 28.52
CA ARG A 326 18.15 -18.11 27.63
C ARG A 326 18.55 -16.84 28.40
N LYS A 327 19.68 -16.25 28.00
CA LYS A 327 20.00 -14.85 28.28
C LYS A 327 19.00 -13.98 27.52
N SER A 328 18.04 -13.40 28.23
CA SER A 328 17.11 -12.40 27.72
C SER A 328 17.42 -11.03 28.31
N VAL A 329 17.05 -9.97 27.59
CA VAL A 329 17.15 -8.60 28.07
C VAL A 329 15.73 -8.06 28.33
N PRO A 330 15.43 -7.53 29.53
CA PRO A 330 14.11 -7.00 29.87
C PRO A 330 13.91 -5.61 29.29
N VAL A 331 13.81 -5.54 27.96
CA VAL A 331 13.60 -4.30 27.21
C VAL A 331 12.45 -4.49 26.24
N ASN A 332 11.60 -3.47 26.15
CA ASN A 332 10.48 -3.45 25.24
C ASN A 332 10.70 -2.38 24.16
N VAL A 333 11.21 -2.81 23.00
CA VAL A 333 11.50 -1.92 21.86
C VAL A 333 10.28 -1.13 21.37
N LEU A 334 9.08 -1.70 21.50
CA LEU A 334 7.84 -0.98 21.17
C LEU A 334 7.48 0.05 22.24
N ALA A 335 7.36 -0.37 23.50
CA ALA A 335 6.93 0.52 24.58
C ALA A 335 7.91 1.67 24.84
N GLU A 336 9.21 1.44 24.63
CA GLU A 336 10.27 2.43 24.80
C GLU A 336 10.56 3.24 23.52
N GLU A 337 9.79 3.00 22.45
CA GLU A 337 9.86 3.70 21.16
C GLU A 337 11.26 3.69 20.52
N TYR A 338 11.99 2.58 20.68
CA TYR A 338 13.33 2.47 20.15
C TYR A 338 13.38 2.76 18.66
N TRP A 339 14.31 3.64 18.27
CA TRP A 339 14.56 4.06 16.89
C TRP A 339 13.38 4.77 16.20
N ASP A 340 12.47 5.36 16.98
CA ASP A 340 11.22 5.97 16.52
C ASP A 340 10.34 4.97 15.74
N ILE A 341 10.28 3.72 16.21
CA ILE A 341 9.63 2.61 15.49
C ILE A 341 8.18 2.92 15.06
N TYR A 342 7.40 3.65 15.87
CA TYR A 342 6.02 4.02 15.52
C TYR A 342 5.91 4.90 14.27
N THR A 343 6.99 5.57 13.85
CA THR A 343 7.02 6.36 12.62
C THR A 343 7.06 5.52 11.34
N VAL A 344 7.36 4.22 11.45
CA VAL A 344 7.53 3.32 10.30
C VAL A 344 6.52 2.17 10.25
N LEU A 345 5.76 1.95 11.32
CA LEU A 345 4.76 0.89 11.38
C LEU A 345 3.55 1.23 10.50
N GLN A 346 3.03 0.19 9.84
CA GLN A 346 1.83 0.27 9.01
C GLN A 346 0.61 0.21 9.92
N THR A 347 -0.26 1.24 9.89
CA THR A 347 -1.50 1.28 10.68
C THR A 347 -2.67 0.67 9.91
#